data_AF-A0A7J5ZP92-F1
#
_entry.id   AF-A0A7J5ZP92-F1
#
_cell.length_a   1.000
_cell.length_b   1.000
_cell.length_c   1.000
_cell.angle_alpha   90.00
_cell.angle_beta   90.00
_cell.angle_gamma   90.00
#
_symmetry.space_group_name_H-M   'P 1'
#
loop_
_entity.id
_entity.type
_entity.pdbx_description
1 polymer ?
#
loop_
_entity_poly.entity_id
_entity_poly.type
_entity_poly.pdbx_seq_one_letter_code
_entity_poly.pdbx_strand_id
1 'polypeptide(L)'
;MVLHISPASFPSSTDSDSDSLSSPGRLSANLSDSEEQLDKLQQVELVRTVPMSQWRAGTVQAWLEVIMAMPMYIRACAENIKSGKVMLALTDTDLEAGLGISNSMHRRKLRLAIEDYRQAESGHGLSNAADLEHHWVAQAWLNDVGLPQYSQFFHTHLVDGRLLSTLTRADLEKHLHVSKKAHQSSLLLGIQLLHMLNFNKELLQARRADCENQNSDLLVWSCQRIIKWLRDIDLKEFAGSLQNSGIHGAVMVLDPSFNTDSMATALGISASKHMVRQHLSEEMKALLAAARLELVEQEVETVGTPPTISRQSSLGRSMISHIDGQHSFRQLKVRPQVSFNLKSHGGVDITSLNASCEVATPQPENSPARNLSAADLTNV
;
A
#
# COMPACT_ATOMS: atom_id res chain seq x y z
N MET A 1 -10.79 23.87 -3.61
CA MET A 1 -11.97 23.35 -2.89
C MET A 1 -11.68 23.50 -1.40
N VAL A 2 -12.60 24.00 -0.59
CA VAL A 2 -12.28 24.34 0.82
C VAL A 2 -12.42 23.09 1.69
N LEU A 3 -11.32 22.66 2.32
CA LEU A 3 -11.35 21.60 3.33
C LEU A 3 -11.63 22.20 4.70
N HIS A 4 -12.80 21.89 5.27
CA HIS A 4 -13.13 22.23 6.65
C HIS A 4 -12.34 21.34 7.61
N ILE A 5 -11.54 21.96 8.48
CA ILE A 5 -10.96 21.29 9.65
C ILE A 5 -11.89 21.55 10.84
N SER A 6 -12.50 20.50 11.38
CA SER A 6 -13.30 20.58 12.61
C SER A 6 -12.40 20.76 13.85
N PRO A 7 -12.72 21.66 14.79
CA PRO A 7 -11.95 21.81 16.01
C PRO A 7 -12.15 20.62 16.96
N ALA A 8 -11.09 20.20 17.65
CA ALA A 8 -11.16 19.14 18.64
C ALA A 8 -11.73 19.66 19.98
N SER A 9 -12.72 18.95 20.52
CA SER A 9 -13.33 19.26 21.83
C SER A 9 -12.41 18.85 22.98
N PHE A 10 -12.08 19.78 23.87
CA PHE A 10 -11.45 19.49 25.17
C PHE A 10 -12.42 19.81 26.32
N PRO A 11 -12.36 19.06 27.44
CA PRO A 11 -13.29 19.23 28.55
C PRO A 11 -12.98 20.48 29.37
N SER A 12 -14.02 21.14 29.87
CA SER A 12 -13.93 22.29 30.77
C SER A 12 -13.66 21.85 32.21
N SER A 13 -12.50 22.22 32.76
CA SER A 13 -12.26 22.25 34.21
C SER A 13 -12.18 23.70 34.66
N THR A 14 -13.11 24.13 35.50
CA THR A 14 -13.03 25.40 36.22
C THR A 14 -11.99 25.32 37.32
N ASP A 15 -11.16 26.35 37.45
CA ASP A 15 -10.89 26.98 38.74
C ASP A 15 -10.34 28.39 38.53
N SER A 16 -10.52 29.26 39.54
CA SER A 16 -10.01 30.63 39.55
C SER A 16 -8.88 30.74 40.55
N ASP A 17 -7.84 31.51 40.26
CA ASP A 17 -7.50 32.67 41.12
C ASP A 17 -6.39 33.56 40.55
N SER A 18 -6.21 34.70 41.22
CA SER A 18 -5.36 35.85 40.83
C SER A 18 -3.85 35.56 40.91
N ASP A 19 -3.08 36.01 39.91
CA ASP A 19 -2.31 37.26 40.08
C ASP A 19 -1.56 37.72 38.82
N SER A 20 -1.38 39.04 38.69
CA SER A 20 -0.78 39.68 37.51
C SER A 20 0.70 40.03 37.71
N LEU A 21 1.60 39.22 37.13
CA LEU A 21 2.99 39.61 36.85
C LEU A 21 3.38 39.20 35.42
N SER A 22 3.17 40.11 34.47
CA SER A 22 3.48 39.91 33.05
C SER A 22 5.00 40.05 32.78
N SER A 23 5.76 39.01 33.08
CA SER A 23 7.19 38.93 32.76
C SER A 23 7.42 39.06 31.24
N PRO A 24 8.14 40.10 30.75
CA PRO A 24 8.25 40.36 29.30
C PRO A 24 8.89 39.21 28.53
N GLY A 25 9.81 38.46 29.15
CA GLY A 25 10.46 37.29 28.55
C GLY A 25 9.52 36.12 28.20
N ARG A 26 8.32 36.03 28.82
CA ARG A 26 7.30 35.05 28.40
C ARG A 26 6.50 35.52 27.19
N LEU A 27 6.25 36.82 27.07
CA LEU A 27 5.56 37.38 25.91
C LEU A 27 6.46 37.32 24.67
N SER A 28 7.76 37.64 24.80
CA SER A 28 8.69 37.54 23.67
C SER A 28 8.88 36.10 23.16
N ALA A 29 8.94 35.10 24.05
CA ALA A 29 9.04 33.69 23.64
C ALA A 29 7.77 33.21 22.93
N ASN A 30 6.60 33.48 23.51
CA ASN A 30 5.33 33.12 22.86
C ASN A 30 5.15 33.81 21.49
N LEU A 31 5.71 35.01 21.30
CA LEU A 31 5.72 35.72 20.02
C LEU A 31 6.70 35.09 19.02
N SER A 32 7.95 34.79 19.41
CA SER A 32 8.91 34.13 18.51
C SER A 32 8.43 32.76 18.05
N ASP A 33 7.85 31.97 18.95
CA ASP A 33 7.31 30.65 18.63
C ASP A 33 6.09 30.77 17.68
N SER A 34 5.29 31.84 17.83
CA SER A 34 4.17 32.14 16.93
C SER A 34 4.64 32.61 15.54
N GLU A 35 5.71 33.41 15.47
CA GLU A 35 6.31 33.85 14.21
C GLU A 35 6.96 32.68 13.46
N GLU A 36 7.73 31.82 14.14
CA GLU A 36 8.31 30.60 13.55
C GLU A 36 7.22 29.63 13.07
N GLN A 37 6.15 29.45 13.84
CA GLN A 37 5.00 28.64 13.43
C GLN A 37 4.29 29.23 12.19
N LEU A 38 4.13 30.56 12.12
CA LEU A 38 3.52 31.24 10.97
C LEU A 38 4.37 31.12 9.70
N ASP A 39 5.68 31.33 9.81
CA ASP A 39 6.62 31.14 8.69
C ASP A 39 6.63 29.68 8.22
N LYS A 40 6.61 28.71 9.14
CA LYS A 40 6.51 27.28 8.81
C LYS A 40 5.22 26.94 8.07
N LEU A 41 4.08 27.53 8.45
CA LEU A 41 2.82 27.39 7.70
C LEU A 41 2.90 27.98 6.29
N GLN A 42 3.55 29.15 6.12
CA GLN A 42 3.81 29.72 4.79
C GLN A 42 4.68 28.80 3.93
N GLN A 43 5.74 28.20 4.48
CA GLN A 43 6.57 27.23 3.76
C GLN A 43 5.77 25.99 3.33
N VAL A 44 4.87 25.48 4.17
CA VAL A 44 3.99 24.34 3.84
C VAL A 44 3.01 24.67 2.71
N GLU A 45 2.54 25.91 2.58
CA GLU A 45 1.67 26.30 1.46
C GLU A 45 2.45 26.51 0.15
N LEU A 46 3.69 26.99 0.21
CA LEU A 46 4.59 27.02 -0.95
C LEU A 46 4.84 25.60 -1.51
N VAL A 47 4.89 24.57 -0.65
CA VAL A 47 5.04 23.17 -1.05
C VAL A 47 3.84 22.64 -1.87
N ARG A 48 2.66 23.25 -1.73
CA ARG A 48 1.45 22.89 -2.52
C ARG A 48 1.33 23.66 -3.82
N THR A 49 1.86 24.88 -3.87
CA THR A 49 1.58 25.87 -4.93
C THR A 49 2.77 26.14 -5.85
N VAL A 50 3.98 25.76 -5.47
CA VAL A 50 5.23 26.03 -6.19
C VAL A 50 5.92 24.70 -6.53
N PRO A 51 6.45 24.50 -7.76
CA PRO A 51 7.18 23.28 -8.12
C PRO A 51 8.53 23.18 -7.36
N MET A 52 8.95 21.95 -7.01
CA MET A 52 10.09 21.70 -6.12
C MET A 52 11.40 22.31 -6.62
N SER A 53 11.61 22.40 -7.92
CA SER A 53 12.76 23.06 -8.56
C SER A 53 12.87 24.56 -8.27
N GLN A 54 11.85 25.20 -7.68
CA GLN A 54 11.88 26.60 -7.26
C GLN A 54 11.97 26.79 -5.74
N TRP A 55 11.90 25.70 -4.96
CA TRP A 55 11.93 25.75 -3.49
C TRP A 55 13.28 26.19 -2.91
N ARG A 56 13.22 26.99 -1.85
CA ARG A 56 14.38 27.40 -1.03
C ARG A 56 14.64 26.35 0.06
N ALA A 57 15.80 26.41 0.72
CA ALA A 57 16.19 25.48 1.78
C ALA A 57 15.11 25.30 2.89
N GLY A 58 14.48 26.38 3.35
CA GLY A 58 13.40 26.33 4.34
C GLY A 58 12.14 25.62 3.85
N THR A 59 11.79 25.79 2.56
CA THR A 59 10.65 25.11 1.93
C THR A 59 10.90 23.59 1.83
N VAL A 60 12.14 23.19 1.50
CA VAL A 60 12.56 21.78 1.48
C VAL A 60 12.54 21.15 2.88
N GLN A 61 12.97 21.90 3.90
CA GLN A 61 12.91 21.45 5.30
C GLN A 61 11.45 21.28 5.76
N ALA A 62 10.58 22.27 5.51
CA ALA A 62 9.15 22.17 5.84
C ALA A 62 8.46 21.00 5.12
N TRP A 63 8.81 20.72 3.86
CA TRP A 63 8.34 19.52 3.15
C TRP A 63 8.81 18.23 3.82
N LEU A 64 10.10 18.11 4.13
CA LEU A 64 10.66 16.90 4.74
C LEU A 64 10.10 16.66 6.16
N GLU A 65 9.86 17.74 6.92
CA GLU A 65 9.36 17.67 8.29
C GLU A 65 7.85 17.40 8.34
N VAL A 66 7.06 18.15 7.58
CA VAL A 66 5.58 18.17 7.70
C VAL A 66 4.90 17.25 6.70
N ILE A 67 5.28 17.32 5.41
CA ILE A 67 4.59 16.57 4.35
C ILE A 67 5.11 15.13 4.24
N MET A 68 6.42 14.94 4.34
CA MET A 68 7.02 13.59 4.38
C MET A 68 6.96 12.98 5.79
N ALA A 69 6.74 13.80 6.82
CA ALA A 69 6.74 13.42 8.23
C ALA A 69 8.05 12.73 8.67
N MET A 70 9.20 13.34 8.31
CA MET A 70 10.56 12.82 8.58
C MET A 70 11.44 13.81 9.37
N PRO A 71 11.00 14.31 10.55
CA PRO A 71 11.71 15.34 11.31
C PRO A 71 13.13 14.93 11.74
N MET A 72 13.41 13.64 11.88
CA MET A 72 14.71 13.11 12.31
C MET A 72 15.87 13.42 11.35
N TYR A 73 15.59 13.77 10.09
CA TYR A 73 16.61 14.09 9.09
C TYR A 73 16.79 15.61 8.82
N ILE A 74 16.07 16.47 9.55
CA ILE A 74 16.05 17.92 9.28
C ILE A 74 17.40 18.60 9.51
N ARG A 75 18.18 18.20 10.52
CA ARG A 75 19.53 18.76 10.74
C ARG A 75 20.44 18.52 9.54
N ALA A 76 20.57 17.27 9.09
CA ALA A 76 21.37 16.92 7.92
C ALA A 76 20.83 17.57 6.64
N CYS A 77 19.50 17.72 6.52
CA CYS A 77 18.87 18.45 5.41
C CYS A 77 19.25 19.94 5.40
N ALA A 78 19.20 20.63 6.54
CA ALA A 78 19.60 22.02 6.66
C ALA A 78 21.10 22.23 6.39
N GLU A 79 21.95 21.29 6.85
CA GLU A 79 23.39 21.30 6.64
C GLU A 79 23.77 21.07 5.17
N ASN A 80 23.14 20.12 4.47
CA ASN A 80 23.61 19.66 3.16
C ASN A 80 22.71 20.07 1.97
N ILE A 81 21.42 20.37 2.15
CA ILE A 81 20.47 20.69 1.07
C ILE A 81 20.11 22.18 1.06
N LYS A 82 20.42 22.88 -0.04
CA LYS A 82 20.27 24.35 -0.13
C LYS A 82 19.13 24.83 -1.04
N SER A 83 18.55 23.95 -1.85
CA SER A 83 17.36 24.23 -2.68
C SER A 83 16.65 22.94 -3.09
N GLY A 84 15.41 23.04 -3.55
CA GLY A 84 14.69 21.87 -4.04
C GLY A 84 15.27 21.31 -5.35
N LYS A 85 16.04 22.09 -6.14
CA LYS A 85 16.84 21.54 -7.25
C LYS A 85 17.89 20.54 -6.78
N VAL A 86 18.49 20.76 -5.60
CA VAL A 86 19.43 19.81 -5.00
C VAL A 86 18.69 18.57 -4.51
N MET A 87 17.53 18.73 -3.85
CA MET A 87 16.67 17.61 -3.42
C MET A 87 16.21 16.74 -4.61
N LEU A 88 15.79 17.37 -5.72
CA LEU A 88 15.41 16.69 -6.97
C LEU A 88 16.58 15.98 -7.66
N ALA A 89 17.83 16.28 -7.32
CA ALA A 89 19.01 15.69 -7.94
C ALA A 89 19.62 14.50 -7.15
N LEU A 90 19.18 14.25 -5.91
CA LEU A 90 19.81 13.24 -5.04
C LEU A 90 19.68 11.81 -5.59
N THR A 91 20.77 11.05 -5.48
CA THR A 91 20.83 9.60 -5.67
C THR A 91 20.68 8.86 -4.34
N ASP A 92 20.51 7.53 -4.35
CA ASP A 92 20.41 6.73 -3.12
C ASP A 92 21.69 6.86 -2.25
N THR A 93 22.85 7.02 -2.88
CA THR A 93 24.14 7.30 -2.23
C THR A 93 24.14 8.65 -1.52
N ASP A 94 23.53 9.69 -2.11
CA ASP A 94 23.44 11.02 -1.49
C ASP A 94 22.42 11.05 -0.35
N LEU A 95 21.35 10.25 -0.44
CA LEU A 95 20.41 10.03 0.66
C LEU A 95 21.08 9.30 1.84
N GLU A 96 21.96 8.32 1.56
CA GLU A 96 22.73 7.60 2.59
C GLU A 96 23.79 8.51 3.23
N ALA A 97 24.68 9.10 2.43
CA ALA A 97 25.84 9.85 2.93
C ALA A 97 25.52 11.30 3.32
N GLY A 98 24.68 12.00 2.54
CA GLY A 98 24.38 13.42 2.74
C GLY A 98 23.22 13.69 3.70
N LEU A 99 22.29 12.75 3.87
CA LEU A 99 21.20 12.85 4.85
C LEU A 99 21.31 11.84 6.01
N GLY A 100 22.31 10.96 6.01
CA GLY A 100 22.54 9.97 7.07
C GLY A 100 21.49 8.85 7.11
N ILE A 101 20.77 8.61 6.01
CA ILE A 101 19.61 7.71 6.00
C ILE A 101 20.06 6.25 5.81
N SER A 102 20.48 5.62 6.91
CA SER A 102 20.88 4.20 6.94
C SER A 102 19.71 3.20 6.81
N ASN A 103 18.48 3.61 7.15
CA ASN A 103 17.29 2.77 7.02
C ASN A 103 16.83 2.74 5.54
N SER A 104 16.95 1.57 4.91
CA SER A 104 16.60 1.35 3.50
C SER A 104 15.16 1.72 3.16
N MET A 105 14.21 1.52 4.08
CA MET A 105 12.80 1.89 3.88
C MET A 105 12.63 3.41 3.87
N HIS A 106 13.38 4.13 4.71
CA HIS A 106 13.36 5.60 4.75
C HIS A 106 13.98 6.21 3.49
N ARG A 107 15.09 5.64 2.98
CA ARG A 107 15.63 6.04 1.67
C ARG A 107 14.64 5.78 0.56
N ARG A 108 14.04 4.59 0.53
CA ARG A 108 13.05 4.19 -0.48
C ARG A 108 11.83 5.11 -0.48
N LYS A 109 11.28 5.46 0.68
CA LYS A 109 10.24 6.48 0.86
C LYS A 109 10.62 7.81 0.23
N LEU A 110 11.76 8.37 0.64
CA LEU A 110 12.19 9.70 0.20
C LEU A 110 12.54 9.73 -1.30
N ARG A 111 13.18 8.67 -1.82
CA ARG A 111 13.47 8.49 -3.25
C ARG A 111 12.19 8.38 -4.10
N LEU A 112 11.17 7.66 -3.62
CA LEU A 112 9.88 7.56 -4.32
C LEU A 112 9.12 8.89 -4.30
N ALA A 113 9.21 9.66 -3.21
CA ALA A 113 8.65 11.01 -3.17
C ALA A 113 9.39 11.97 -4.11
N ILE A 114 10.72 11.98 -4.13
CA ILE A 114 11.51 12.80 -5.08
C ILE A 114 11.10 12.51 -6.53
N GLU A 115 10.92 11.23 -6.90
CA GLU A 115 10.47 10.85 -8.24
C GLU A 115 9.04 11.32 -8.55
N ASP A 116 8.10 11.15 -7.61
CA ASP A 116 6.72 11.65 -7.74
C ASP A 116 6.67 13.18 -7.94
N TYR A 117 7.53 13.94 -7.25
CA TYR A 117 7.68 15.39 -7.49
C TYR A 117 8.34 15.72 -8.84
N ARG A 118 9.29 14.91 -9.36
CA ARG A 118 9.80 15.07 -10.74
C ARG A 118 8.69 14.86 -11.78
N GLN A 119 7.79 13.90 -11.57
CA GLN A 119 6.67 13.64 -12.48
C GLN A 119 5.55 14.70 -12.34
N ALA A 120 5.38 15.30 -11.16
CA ALA A 120 4.52 16.48 -11.01
C ALA A 120 5.02 17.67 -11.85
N GLU A 121 6.34 17.90 -11.89
CA GLU A 121 6.95 18.94 -12.74
C GLU A 121 6.83 18.67 -14.25
N SER A 122 6.62 17.41 -14.68
CA SER A 122 6.33 17.08 -16.08
C SER A 122 4.86 17.29 -16.48
N GLY A 123 4.03 17.80 -15.57
CA GLY A 123 2.63 18.19 -15.82
C GLY A 123 1.58 17.18 -15.34
N HIS A 124 1.98 16.08 -14.71
CA HIS A 124 1.06 15.01 -14.29
C HIS A 124 0.43 15.22 -12.90
N GLY A 125 0.90 16.22 -12.14
CA GLY A 125 0.58 16.36 -10.71
C GLY A 125 1.28 15.30 -9.85
N LEU A 126 1.04 15.34 -8.53
CA LEU A 126 1.45 14.26 -7.63
C LEU A 126 0.48 13.09 -7.77
N SER A 127 0.96 11.86 -7.63
CA SER A 127 0.08 10.70 -7.56
C SER A 127 -0.74 10.68 -6.26
N ASN A 128 -1.98 10.18 -6.31
CA ASN A 128 -2.86 10.04 -5.12
C ASN A 128 -2.20 9.21 -3.99
N ALA A 129 -1.18 8.39 -4.31
CA ALA A 129 -0.36 7.66 -3.34
C ALA A 129 0.42 8.59 -2.38
N ALA A 130 0.51 9.89 -2.68
CA ALA A 130 1.02 10.94 -1.81
C ALA A 130 0.12 11.21 -0.60
N ASP A 131 -1.20 11.11 -0.74
CA ASP A 131 -2.20 11.50 0.27
C ASP A 131 -2.44 10.42 1.36
N LEU A 132 -1.78 9.28 1.19
CA LEU A 132 -1.76 8.15 2.12
C LEU A 132 -0.55 8.26 3.04
N GLU A 133 -0.64 9.14 4.02
CA GLU A 133 0.37 9.27 5.08
C GLU A 133 0.67 7.94 5.79
N HIS A 134 1.90 7.80 6.29
CA HIS A 134 2.32 6.60 7.00
C HIS A 134 1.55 6.36 8.31
N HIS A 135 1.04 7.41 8.96
CA HIS A 135 0.10 7.29 10.07
C HIS A 135 -1.22 6.64 9.64
N TRP A 136 -1.80 7.08 8.52
CA TRP A 136 -3.04 6.49 7.98
C TRP A 136 -2.84 5.04 7.56
N VAL A 137 -1.72 4.71 6.89
CA VAL A 137 -1.38 3.33 6.53
C VAL A 137 -1.26 2.45 7.77
N ALA A 138 -0.51 2.90 8.79
CA ALA A 138 -0.25 2.12 10.00
C ALA A 138 -1.48 1.99 10.91
N GLN A 139 -2.32 3.01 11.03
CA GLN A 139 -3.39 3.10 12.04
C GLN A 139 -4.79 2.82 11.48
N ALA A 140 -5.09 3.23 10.24
CA ALA A 140 -6.41 3.02 9.62
C ALA A 140 -6.39 1.83 8.65
N TRP A 141 -5.55 1.87 7.62
CA TRP A 141 -5.56 0.87 6.54
C TRP A 141 -5.21 -0.55 7.03
N LEU A 142 -4.26 -0.70 7.95
CA LEU A 142 -3.99 -2.02 8.56
C LEU A 142 -5.13 -2.54 9.44
N ASN A 143 -5.93 -1.66 10.07
CA ASN A 143 -7.16 -2.07 10.75
C ASN A 143 -8.22 -2.51 9.72
N ASP A 144 -8.39 -1.77 8.63
CA ASP A 144 -9.31 -2.13 7.54
C ASP A 144 -8.98 -3.48 6.88
N VAL A 145 -7.69 -3.76 6.68
CA VAL A 145 -7.18 -5.03 6.13
C VAL A 145 -7.33 -6.18 7.14
N GLY A 146 -7.51 -5.87 8.43
CA GLY A 146 -7.61 -6.86 9.50
C GLY A 146 -6.25 -7.36 10.01
N LEU A 147 -5.19 -6.54 9.89
CA LEU A 147 -3.81 -6.85 10.31
C LEU A 147 -3.14 -5.76 11.19
N PRO A 148 -3.82 -5.17 12.21
CA PRO A 148 -3.25 -4.09 13.02
C PRO A 148 -2.03 -4.50 13.85
N GLN A 149 -1.77 -5.80 14.06
CA GLN A 149 -0.58 -6.29 14.76
C GLN A 149 0.75 -5.92 14.09
N TYR A 150 0.74 -5.49 12.82
CA TYR A 150 1.94 -4.98 12.13
C TYR A 150 2.08 -3.44 12.17
N SER A 151 1.13 -2.73 12.79
CA SER A 151 1.07 -1.26 12.82
C SER A 151 2.39 -0.62 13.23
N GLN A 152 3.02 -1.11 14.31
CA GLN A 152 4.29 -0.57 14.79
C GLN A 152 5.42 -0.69 13.77
N PHE A 153 5.50 -1.78 12.98
CA PHE A 153 6.55 -1.93 11.98
C PHE A 153 6.33 -1.02 10.78
N PHE A 154 5.08 -0.87 10.31
CA PHE A 154 4.73 0.07 9.24
C PHE A 154 4.96 1.53 9.65
N HIS A 155 4.68 1.86 10.91
CA HIS A 155 4.96 3.18 11.49
C HIS A 155 6.48 3.43 11.62
N THR A 156 7.23 2.53 12.26
CA THR A 156 8.69 2.65 12.46
C THR A 156 9.47 2.71 11.14
N HIS A 157 8.98 2.09 10.05
CA HIS A 157 9.57 2.18 8.71
C HIS A 157 8.93 3.24 7.80
N LEU A 158 8.05 4.09 8.34
CA LEU A 158 7.44 5.27 7.70
C LEU A 158 6.69 4.97 6.38
N VAL A 159 6.05 3.80 6.30
CA VAL A 159 5.39 3.27 5.09
C VAL A 159 4.16 4.10 4.69
N ASP A 160 4.31 4.98 3.72
CA ASP A 160 3.23 5.75 3.06
C ASP A 160 2.69 5.02 1.81
N GLY A 161 1.67 5.57 1.16
CA GLY A 161 1.09 5.02 -0.07
C GLY A 161 2.11 4.82 -1.20
N ARG A 162 3.06 5.75 -1.35
CA ARG A 162 4.16 5.63 -2.33
C ARG A 162 5.00 4.37 -2.06
N LEU A 163 5.46 4.18 -0.83
CA LEU A 163 6.24 3.00 -0.46
C LEU A 163 5.39 1.72 -0.53
N LEU A 164 4.15 1.78 -0.05
CA LEU A 164 3.14 0.72 -0.03
C LEU A 164 2.88 0.13 -1.43
N SER A 165 2.76 0.99 -2.46
CA SER A 165 2.57 0.58 -3.86
C SER A 165 3.69 -0.26 -4.46
N THR A 166 4.86 -0.31 -3.79
CA THR A 166 6.04 -1.03 -4.28
C THR A 166 6.43 -2.23 -3.43
N LEU A 167 5.74 -2.51 -2.31
CA LEU A 167 6.15 -3.58 -1.39
C LEU A 167 6.11 -4.97 -2.03
N THR A 168 7.19 -5.72 -1.82
CA THR A 168 7.28 -7.14 -2.24
C THR A 168 7.07 -8.08 -1.04
N ARG A 169 6.86 -9.38 -1.29
CA ARG A 169 6.86 -10.39 -0.20
C ARG A 169 8.16 -10.38 0.61
N ALA A 170 9.29 -10.13 -0.06
CA ALA A 170 10.59 -10.01 0.61
C ALA A 170 10.67 -8.77 1.51
N ASP A 171 10.07 -7.64 1.12
CA ASP A 171 9.99 -6.45 1.98
C ASP A 171 9.09 -6.69 3.20
N LEU A 172 7.92 -7.31 2.98
CA LEU A 172 6.96 -7.66 4.03
C LEU A 172 7.60 -8.60 5.08
N GLU A 173 8.39 -9.59 4.64
CA GLU A 173 9.04 -10.55 5.53
C GLU A 173 10.27 -9.97 6.23
N LYS A 174 11.17 -9.31 5.47
CA LYS A 174 12.48 -8.85 5.95
C LYS A 174 12.41 -7.57 6.81
N HIS A 175 11.57 -6.61 6.43
CA HIS A 175 11.54 -5.28 7.07
C HIS A 175 10.29 -5.07 7.94
N LEU A 176 9.19 -5.80 7.67
CA LEU A 176 7.89 -5.59 8.32
C LEU A 176 7.42 -6.82 9.14
N HIS A 177 8.28 -7.84 9.26
CA HIS A 177 8.09 -9.06 10.07
C HIS A 177 6.81 -9.87 9.77
N VAL A 178 6.27 -9.74 8.55
CA VAL A 178 5.09 -10.49 8.09
C VAL A 178 5.52 -11.88 7.57
N SER A 179 5.86 -12.79 8.48
CA SER A 179 6.31 -14.16 8.15
C SER A 179 5.17 -15.10 7.73
N LYS A 180 3.92 -14.82 8.12
CA LYS A 180 2.76 -15.64 7.75
C LYS A 180 2.39 -15.41 6.29
N LYS A 181 2.56 -16.42 5.43
CA LYS A 181 2.21 -16.36 3.98
C LYS A 181 0.78 -15.88 3.69
N ALA A 182 -0.20 -16.25 4.52
CA ALA A 182 -1.58 -15.75 4.40
C ALA A 182 -1.67 -14.23 4.62
N HIS A 183 -0.93 -13.68 5.59
CA HIS A 183 -0.87 -12.25 5.86
C HIS A 183 -0.09 -11.50 4.75
N GLN A 184 0.95 -12.13 4.17
CA GLN A 184 1.64 -11.59 2.99
C GLN A 184 0.69 -11.49 1.78
N SER A 185 -0.09 -12.54 1.48
CA SER A 185 -1.10 -12.50 0.43
C SER A 185 -2.17 -11.43 0.71
N SER A 186 -2.69 -11.39 1.94
CA SER A 186 -3.67 -10.39 2.38
C SER A 186 -3.20 -8.95 2.13
N LEU A 187 -2.02 -8.57 2.60
CA LEU A 187 -1.47 -7.22 2.39
C LEU A 187 -1.31 -6.90 0.89
N LEU A 188 -0.82 -7.84 0.08
CA LEU A 188 -0.64 -7.64 -1.35
C LEU A 188 -1.98 -7.51 -2.12
N LEU A 189 -3.04 -8.18 -1.68
CA LEU A 189 -4.38 -8.06 -2.27
C LEU A 189 -5.06 -6.75 -1.84
N GLY A 190 -4.82 -6.29 -0.60
CA GLY A 190 -5.20 -4.95 -0.15
C GLY A 190 -4.45 -3.84 -0.90
N ILE A 191 -3.18 -4.05 -1.25
CA ILE A 191 -2.40 -3.16 -2.12
C ILE A 191 -2.95 -3.21 -3.56
N GLN A 192 -3.29 -4.39 -4.08
CA GLN A 192 -3.92 -4.53 -5.39
C GLN A 192 -5.26 -3.77 -5.48
N LEU A 193 -6.08 -3.79 -4.42
CA LEU A 193 -7.28 -2.95 -4.32
C LEU A 193 -6.95 -1.45 -4.42
N LEU A 194 -5.91 -0.98 -3.71
CA LEU A 194 -5.46 0.41 -3.85
C LEU A 194 -4.99 0.72 -5.28
N HIS A 195 -4.30 -0.19 -5.96
CA HIS A 195 -3.93 -0.02 -7.37
C HIS A 195 -5.17 0.08 -8.28
N MET A 196 -6.19 -0.76 -8.07
CA MET A 196 -7.46 -0.72 -8.82
C MET A 196 -8.23 0.60 -8.62
N LEU A 197 -8.04 1.28 -7.49
CA LEU A 197 -8.62 2.60 -7.20
C LEU A 197 -7.64 3.75 -7.49
N ASN A 198 -6.51 3.50 -8.19
CA ASN A 198 -5.45 4.48 -8.46
C ASN A 198 -4.95 5.22 -7.20
N PHE A 199 -4.92 4.53 -6.05
CA PHE A 199 -4.64 5.08 -4.72
C PHE A 199 -5.57 6.23 -4.26
N ASN A 200 -6.73 6.42 -4.91
CA ASN A 200 -7.70 7.43 -4.49
C ASN A 200 -8.38 7.00 -3.19
N LYS A 201 -7.99 7.67 -2.09
CA LYS A 201 -8.39 7.41 -0.71
C LYS A 201 -9.85 7.78 -0.47
N GLU A 202 -10.29 8.90 -1.02
CA GLU A 202 -11.63 9.46 -0.90
C GLU A 202 -12.65 8.56 -1.63
N LEU A 203 -12.29 8.00 -2.79
CA LEU A 203 -13.07 7.01 -3.52
C LEU A 203 -13.20 5.68 -2.76
N LEU A 204 -12.12 5.21 -2.12
CA LEU A 204 -12.18 4.03 -1.25
C LEU A 204 -13.11 4.27 -0.04
N GLN A 205 -13.04 5.47 0.56
CA GLN A 205 -13.89 5.84 1.69
C GLN A 205 -15.36 6.01 1.28
N ALA A 206 -15.64 6.62 0.13
CA ALA A 206 -17.00 6.76 -0.41
C ALA A 206 -17.66 5.39 -0.66
N ARG A 207 -17.01 4.53 -1.46
CA ARG A 207 -17.52 3.17 -1.76
C ARG A 207 -17.78 2.36 -0.49
N ARG A 208 -16.93 2.50 0.53
CA ARG A 208 -17.12 1.86 1.84
C ARG A 208 -18.30 2.41 2.65
N ALA A 209 -18.54 3.73 2.58
CA ALA A 209 -19.71 4.33 3.20
C ALA A 209 -21.00 3.84 2.52
N ASP A 210 -21.00 3.77 1.18
CA ASP A 210 -22.13 3.27 0.39
C ASP A 210 -22.47 1.81 0.70
N CYS A 211 -21.48 0.94 0.97
CA CYS A 211 -21.70 -0.45 1.36
C CYS A 211 -21.84 -0.69 2.88
N GLU A 212 -21.76 0.33 3.74
CA GLU A 212 -21.67 0.14 5.20
C GLU A 212 -22.89 -0.60 5.78
N ASN A 213 -24.10 -0.35 5.26
CA ASN A 213 -25.35 -0.92 5.77
C ASN A 213 -26.09 -1.85 4.80
N GLN A 214 -25.45 -2.22 3.68
CA GLN A 214 -26.06 -3.07 2.63
C GLN A 214 -25.04 -4.04 2.05
N ASN A 215 -25.49 -5.19 1.52
CA ASN A 215 -24.62 -6.28 1.09
C ASN A 215 -24.15 -6.15 -0.38
N SER A 216 -23.62 -4.96 -0.72
CA SER A 216 -23.06 -4.59 -2.02
C SER A 216 -21.56 -4.30 -1.95
N ASP A 217 -20.89 -4.22 -3.09
CA ASP A 217 -19.46 -3.89 -3.28
C ASP A 217 -18.51 -4.63 -2.34
N LEU A 218 -18.60 -5.97 -2.32
CA LEU A 218 -17.78 -6.84 -1.47
C LEU A 218 -16.27 -6.54 -1.60
N LEU A 219 -15.82 -6.06 -2.76
CA LEU A 219 -14.42 -5.80 -3.06
C LEU A 219 -13.78 -4.79 -2.08
N VAL A 220 -14.49 -3.72 -1.70
CA VAL A 220 -13.93 -2.66 -0.84
C VAL A 220 -14.04 -2.94 0.66
N TRP A 221 -14.76 -3.98 1.07
CA TRP A 221 -15.10 -4.24 2.47
C TRP A 221 -13.87 -4.32 3.38
N SER A 222 -13.92 -3.63 4.51
CA SER A 222 -12.96 -3.83 5.59
C SER A 222 -13.23 -5.14 6.33
N CYS A 223 -12.23 -5.63 7.05
CA CYS A 223 -12.38 -6.69 8.04
C CYS A 223 -13.54 -6.39 9.01
N GLN A 224 -13.66 -5.13 9.46
CA GLN A 224 -14.75 -4.70 10.34
C GLN A 224 -16.14 -4.79 9.66
N ARG A 225 -16.25 -4.53 8.35
CA ARG A 225 -17.51 -4.71 7.59
C ARG A 225 -17.90 -6.18 7.42
N ILE A 226 -16.92 -7.09 7.29
CA ILE A 226 -17.15 -8.55 7.33
C ILE A 226 -17.58 -8.99 8.73
N ILE A 227 -16.91 -8.49 9.77
CA ILE A 227 -17.28 -8.76 11.18
C ILE A 227 -18.70 -8.28 11.50
N LYS A 228 -19.18 -7.21 10.84
CA LYS A 228 -20.58 -6.77 10.88
C LYS A 228 -21.49 -7.79 10.20
N TRP A 229 -21.26 -8.11 8.93
CA TRP A 229 -22.02 -9.11 8.17
C TRP A 229 -22.14 -10.46 8.89
N LEU A 230 -21.06 -10.95 9.50
CA LEU A 230 -21.06 -12.18 10.30
C LEU A 230 -21.98 -12.13 11.53
N ARG A 231 -22.24 -10.95 12.10
CA ARG A 231 -23.24 -10.78 13.17
C ARG A 231 -24.65 -10.75 12.59
N ASP A 232 -24.82 -10.13 11.43
CA ASP A 232 -26.09 -10.01 10.71
C ASP A 232 -26.61 -11.39 10.23
N ILE A 233 -25.69 -12.33 9.90
CA ILE A 233 -26.00 -13.73 9.58
C ILE A 233 -25.91 -14.69 10.79
N ASP A 234 -26.09 -14.17 12.01
CA ASP A 234 -26.09 -14.88 13.30
C ASP A 234 -24.80 -15.61 13.73
N LEU A 235 -23.70 -15.51 12.97
CA LEU A 235 -22.37 -16.06 13.32
C LEU A 235 -21.55 -15.18 14.30
N LYS A 236 -22.25 -14.36 15.11
CA LYS A 236 -21.67 -13.40 16.07
C LYS A 236 -20.71 -14.02 17.09
N GLU A 237 -20.87 -15.30 17.45
CA GLU A 237 -19.96 -16.01 18.36
C GLU A 237 -18.56 -16.25 17.78
N PHE A 238 -18.44 -16.26 16.44
CA PHE A 238 -17.17 -16.47 15.73
C PHE A 238 -16.55 -15.18 15.18
N ALA A 239 -17.35 -14.13 14.99
CA ALA A 239 -16.95 -12.92 14.27
C ALA A 239 -15.69 -12.25 14.87
N GLY A 240 -15.49 -12.33 16.19
CA GLY A 240 -14.28 -11.80 16.84
C GLY A 240 -12.97 -12.46 16.39
N SER A 241 -13.00 -13.71 15.92
CA SER A 241 -11.82 -14.45 15.43
C SER A 241 -11.19 -13.86 14.17
N LEU A 242 -11.91 -13.03 13.41
CA LEU A 242 -11.33 -12.35 12.24
C LEU A 242 -10.36 -11.23 12.61
N GLN A 243 -10.35 -10.73 13.85
CA GLN A 243 -9.38 -9.72 14.26
C GLN A 243 -7.96 -10.29 14.16
N ASN A 244 -7.07 -9.57 13.48
CA ASN A 244 -5.69 -9.99 13.17
C ASN A 244 -5.55 -11.13 12.12
N SER A 245 -6.64 -11.56 11.47
CA SER A 245 -6.64 -12.65 10.46
C SER A 245 -6.20 -12.21 9.06
N GLY A 246 -6.35 -10.92 8.74
CA GLY A 246 -6.16 -10.37 7.39
C GLY A 246 -7.29 -10.64 6.39
N ILE A 247 -8.44 -11.15 6.81
CA ILE A 247 -9.60 -11.31 5.92
C ILE A 247 -10.33 -9.97 5.76
N HIS A 248 -10.39 -9.50 4.51
CA HIS A 248 -11.09 -8.30 4.05
C HIS A 248 -11.59 -8.53 2.60
N GLY A 249 -12.36 -7.60 2.05
CA GLY A 249 -13.09 -7.73 0.78
C GLY A 249 -12.24 -8.20 -0.40
N ALA A 250 -11.08 -7.56 -0.61
CA ALA A 250 -10.14 -7.92 -1.66
C ALA A 250 -9.60 -9.37 -1.54
N VAL A 251 -9.47 -9.92 -0.33
CA VAL A 251 -9.12 -11.35 -0.15
C VAL A 251 -10.29 -12.25 -0.56
N MET A 252 -11.53 -11.86 -0.26
CA MET A 252 -12.72 -12.64 -0.64
C MET A 252 -13.01 -12.64 -2.15
N VAL A 253 -12.62 -11.58 -2.86
CA VAL A 253 -12.93 -11.38 -4.29
C VAL A 253 -11.75 -11.68 -5.22
N LEU A 254 -10.52 -11.33 -4.84
CA LEU A 254 -9.35 -11.38 -5.73
C LEU A 254 -8.45 -12.61 -5.54
N ASP A 255 -8.54 -13.34 -4.41
CA ASP A 255 -7.78 -14.58 -4.21
C ASP A 255 -8.56 -15.79 -4.78
N PRO A 256 -8.12 -16.42 -5.88
CA PRO A 256 -8.82 -17.55 -6.48
C PRO A 256 -8.74 -18.84 -5.65
N SER A 257 -7.95 -18.85 -4.56
CA SER A 257 -7.88 -19.96 -3.61
C SER A 257 -8.77 -19.77 -2.39
N PHE A 258 -9.28 -18.56 -2.13
CA PHE A 258 -10.10 -18.27 -0.95
C PHE A 258 -11.50 -18.87 -1.08
N ASN A 259 -11.96 -19.54 -0.02
CA ASN A 259 -13.19 -20.31 -0.03
C ASN A 259 -13.81 -20.43 1.38
N THR A 260 -14.95 -21.12 1.50
CA THR A 260 -15.66 -21.29 2.78
C THR A 260 -14.80 -21.99 3.85
N ASP A 261 -13.93 -22.95 3.49
CA ASP A 261 -13.03 -23.60 4.46
C ASP A 261 -11.93 -22.66 4.94
N SER A 262 -11.42 -21.77 4.08
CA SER A 262 -10.50 -20.68 4.48
C SER A 262 -11.16 -19.76 5.51
N MET A 263 -12.38 -19.29 5.22
CA MET A 263 -13.16 -18.43 6.12
C MET A 263 -13.49 -19.15 7.44
N ALA A 264 -14.02 -20.38 7.38
CA ALA A 264 -14.37 -21.17 8.56
C ALA A 264 -13.16 -21.49 9.45
N THR A 265 -11.97 -21.67 8.85
CA THR A 265 -10.71 -21.88 9.59
C THR A 265 -10.29 -20.61 10.33
N ALA A 266 -10.34 -19.44 9.69
CA ALA A 266 -10.05 -18.16 10.35
C ALA A 266 -11.08 -17.80 11.44
N LEU A 267 -12.33 -18.24 11.28
CA LEU A 267 -13.38 -18.09 12.28
C LEU A 267 -13.26 -19.05 13.48
N GLY A 268 -12.38 -20.05 13.42
CA GLY A 268 -12.26 -21.10 14.44
C GLY A 268 -13.39 -22.14 14.42
N ILE A 269 -14.16 -22.21 13.33
CA ILE A 269 -15.29 -23.14 13.19
C ILE A 269 -14.75 -24.54 12.88
N SER A 270 -14.77 -25.43 13.87
CA SER A 270 -14.41 -26.85 13.73
C SER A 270 -15.07 -27.50 12.51
N ALA A 271 -14.37 -28.42 11.85
CA ALA A 271 -14.91 -29.25 10.77
C ALA A 271 -16.19 -30.01 11.18
N SER A 272 -16.32 -30.36 12.47
CA SER A 272 -17.50 -31.04 13.02
C SER A 272 -18.74 -30.15 13.20
N LYS A 273 -18.63 -28.81 13.18
CA LYS A 273 -19.78 -27.89 13.21
C LYS A 273 -20.44 -27.79 11.82
N HIS A 274 -20.90 -28.93 11.27
CA HIS A 274 -21.37 -29.06 9.88
C HIS A 274 -22.48 -28.06 9.52
N MET A 275 -23.51 -27.90 10.35
CA MET A 275 -24.61 -26.96 10.08
C MET A 275 -24.13 -25.50 10.00
N VAL A 276 -23.20 -25.10 10.89
CA VAL A 276 -22.61 -23.74 10.90
C VAL A 276 -21.77 -23.51 9.64
N ARG A 277 -21.02 -24.53 9.20
CA ARG A 277 -20.22 -24.49 7.97
C ARG A 277 -21.09 -24.47 6.71
N GLN A 278 -22.22 -25.17 6.72
CA GLN A 278 -23.22 -25.11 5.64
C GLN A 278 -23.83 -23.71 5.53
N HIS A 279 -24.34 -23.17 6.64
CA HIS A 279 -24.91 -21.81 6.71
C HIS A 279 -23.93 -20.75 6.19
N LEU A 280 -22.69 -20.76 6.70
CA LEU A 280 -21.61 -19.89 6.20
C LEU A 280 -21.34 -20.09 4.69
N SER A 281 -21.47 -21.31 4.17
CA SER A 281 -21.27 -21.59 2.74
C SER A 281 -22.41 -21.05 1.88
N GLU A 282 -23.64 -21.06 2.36
CA GLU A 282 -24.82 -20.58 1.64
C GLU A 282 -24.83 -19.05 1.62
N GLU A 283 -24.63 -18.40 2.76
CA GLU A 283 -24.49 -16.94 2.89
C GLU A 283 -23.29 -16.39 2.08
N MET A 284 -22.12 -17.04 2.16
CA MET A 284 -20.94 -16.62 1.39
C MET A 284 -21.14 -16.79 -0.13
N LYS A 285 -21.92 -17.77 -0.59
CA LYS A 285 -22.28 -17.91 -2.02
C LYS A 285 -23.23 -16.80 -2.47
N ALA A 286 -24.22 -16.43 -1.66
CA ALA A 286 -25.13 -15.34 -1.96
C ALA A 286 -24.36 -14.01 -2.09
N LEU A 287 -23.48 -13.72 -1.13
CA LEU A 287 -22.65 -12.50 -1.13
C LEU A 287 -21.69 -12.43 -2.32
N LEU A 288 -21.04 -13.56 -2.68
CA LEU A 288 -20.18 -13.64 -3.87
C LEU A 288 -20.95 -13.63 -5.19
N ALA A 289 -22.23 -14.02 -5.21
CA ALA A 289 -23.07 -13.91 -6.40
C ALA A 289 -23.44 -12.45 -6.68
N ALA A 290 -23.84 -11.69 -5.64
CA ALA A 290 -24.11 -10.25 -5.75
C ALA A 290 -22.89 -9.49 -6.29
N ALA A 291 -21.73 -9.65 -5.66
CA ALA A 291 -20.48 -8.99 -6.07
C ALA A 291 -20.03 -9.33 -7.50
N ARG A 292 -20.46 -10.48 -8.06
CA ARG A 292 -20.17 -10.85 -9.46
C ARG A 292 -21.15 -10.23 -10.46
N LEU A 293 -22.38 -9.93 -10.05
CA LEU A 293 -23.34 -9.20 -10.88
C LEU A 293 -22.90 -7.74 -11.02
N GLU A 294 -22.55 -7.08 -9.91
CA GLU A 294 -22.05 -5.69 -9.89
C GLU A 294 -20.86 -5.47 -10.85
N LEU A 295 -19.89 -6.40 -10.87
CA LEU A 295 -18.74 -6.34 -11.76
C LEU A 295 -19.12 -6.47 -13.24
N VAL A 296 -20.12 -7.29 -13.57
CA VAL A 296 -20.61 -7.44 -14.95
C VAL A 296 -21.44 -6.23 -15.38
N GLU A 297 -22.23 -5.65 -14.47
CA GLU A 297 -23.00 -4.44 -14.74
C GLU A 297 -22.09 -3.24 -15.02
N GLN A 298 -20.99 -3.08 -14.29
CA GLN A 298 -19.95 -2.07 -14.57
C GLN A 298 -19.24 -2.27 -15.92
N GLU A 299 -19.00 -3.52 -16.35
CA GLU A 299 -18.49 -3.82 -17.70
C GLU A 299 -19.53 -3.55 -18.81
N VAL A 300 -20.84 -3.60 -18.49
CA VAL A 300 -21.92 -3.30 -19.46
C VAL A 300 -22.18 -1.80 -19.58
N GLU A 301 -22.23 -1.05 -18.47
CA GLU A 301 -22.44 0.42 -18.52
C GLU A 301 -21.31 1.14 -19.28
N THR A 302 -20.06 0.68 -19.13
CA THR A 302 -18.89 1.23 -19.84
C THR A 302 -18.90 0.95 -21.35
N VAL A 303 -19.78 0.07 -21.85
CA VAL A 303 -20.03 -0.18 -23.28
C VAL A 303 -21.39 0.38 -23.73
N GLY A 304 -22.28 0.69 -22.80
CA GLY A 304 -23.72 0.90 -22.99
C GLY A 304 -24.18 2.31 -23.35
N THR A 305 -23.47 3.07 -24.20
CA THR A 305 -23.97 4.38 -24.68
C THR A 305 -23.87 4.53 -26.22
N PRO A 306 -24.93 4.18 -26.97
CA PRO A 306 -25.06 4.57 -28.38
C PRO A 306 -25.27 6.09 -28.49
N PRO A 307 -24.66 6.79 -29.47
CA PRO A 307 -24.88 8.22 -29.65
C PRO A 307 -26.30 8.47 -30.21
N THR A 308 -27.20 8.98 -29.37
CA THR A 308 -28.56 9.37 -29.77
C THR A 308 -28.51 10.58 -30.72
N ILE A 309 -28.59 10.31 -32.03
CA ILE A 309 -28.57 11.35 -33.07
C ILE A 309 -29.83 12.21 -32.97
N SER A 310 -29.71 13.38 -32.34
CA SER A 310 -30.76 14.39 -32.35
C SER A 310 -30.94 14.95 -33.77
N ARG A 311 -32.13 14.78 -34.35
CA ARG A 311 -32.49 15.38 -35.63
C ARG A 311 -32.66 16.89 -35.47
N GLN A 312 -31.72 17.67 -36.01
CA GLN A 312 -31.97 19.06 -36.38
C GLN A 312 -31.72 19.26 -37.88
N SER A 313 -32.59 20.03 -38.51
CA SER A 313 -32.64 20.22 -39.96
C SER A 313 -32.37 21.68 -40.34
N SER A 314 -31.22 21.95 -40.94
CA SER A 314 -30.94 23.20 -41.64
C SER A 314 -29.94 22.98 -42.77
N LEU A 315 -30.05 23.76 -43.84
CA LEU A 315 -29.32 23.57 -45.09
C LEU A 315 -27.97 24.30 -45.05
N GLY A 316 -26.89 23.62 -45.48
CA GLY A 316 -25.55 24.19 -45.66
C GLY A 316 -24.76 23.37 -46.69
N ARG A 317 -24.02 24.03 -47.60
CA ARG A 317 -23.49 23.42 -48.82
C ARG A 317 -22.02 23.77 -49.07
N SER A 318 -21.11 22.79 -48.97
CA SER A 318 -20.02 22.59 -49.96
C SER A 318 -19.05 21.42 -49.69
N MET A 319 -18.86 20.62 -50.74
CA MET A 319 -17.56 20.16 -51.30
C MET A 319 -16.51 19.40 -50.46
N ILE A 320 -16.49 18.07 -50.65
CA ILE A 320 -15.34 17.25 -51.10
C ILE A 320 -14.00 17.33 -50.32
N SER A 321 -13.65 16.22 -49.66
CA SER A 321 -12.52 15.38 -50.09
C SER A 321 -12.72 13.91 -49.66
N HIS A 322 -12.33 12.97 -50.54
CA HIS A 322 -12.35 11.52 -50.28
C HIS A 322 -10.95 11.05 -49.87
N ILE A 323 -10.88 10.03 -49.01
CA ILE A 323 -10.01 8.85 -49.16
C ILE A 323 -10.69 7.69 -48.39
N ASP A 324 -10.51 6.46 -48.88
CA ASP A 324 -11.18 5.23 -48.43
C ASP A 324 -10.16 4.27 -47.78
N GLY A 325 -10.57 3.26 -47.00
CA GLY A 325 -9.59 2.36 -46.36
C GLY A 325 -9.99 1.41 -45.20
N GLN A 326 -11.24 0.96 -45.12
CA GLN A 326 -11.68 -0.36 -44.60
C GLN A 326 -11.04 -1.09 -43.36
N HIS A 327 -11.95 -1.66 -42.56
CA HIS A 327 -11.89 -2.99 -41.90
C HIS A 327 -11.14 -3.27 -40.58
N SER A 328 -11.95 -3.30 -39.51
CA SER A 328 -12.35 -4.55 -38.78
C SER A 328 -11.72 -4.85 -37.40
N PHE A 329 -12.59 -5.21 -36.46
CA PHE A 329 -12.25 -5.59 -35.07
C PHE A 329 -11.89 -7.09 -34.96
N ARG A 330 -10.89 -7.41 -34.13
CA ARG A 330 -10.81 -8.73 -33.45
C ARG A 330 -10.30 -8.59 -32.01
N GLN A 331 -10.81 -9.49 -31.16
CA GLN A 331 -10.54 -9.58 -29.73
C GLN A 331 -9.06 -9.86 -29.43
N LEU A 332 -8.53 -9.28 -28.34
CA LEU A 332 -7.32 -9.79 -27.69
C LEU A 332 -7.64 -10.29 -26.27
N LYS A 333 -7.49 -11.60 -26.12
CA LYS A 333 -7.84 -12.38 -24.92
C LYS A 333 -6.59 -12.54 -24.05
N VAL A 334 -6.41 -11.68 -23.06
CA VAL A 334 -5.25 -11.74 -22.16
C VAL A 334 -5.35 -12.94 -21.23
N ARG A 335 -4.32 -13.79 -21.24
CA ARG A 335 -4.00 -14.77 -20.19
C ARG A 335 -2.50 -14.66 -19.87
N PRO A 336 -2.08 -14.95 -18.63
CA PRO A 336 -0.75 -14.57 -18.16
C PRO A 336 0.38 -15.36 -18.84
N GLN A 337 1.51 -14.68 -19.05
CA GLN A 337 2.78 -15.29 -19.42
C GLN A 337 3.68 -15.34 -18.18
N VAL A 338 4.25 -16.51 -17.91
CA VAL A 338 5.29 -16.71 -16.89
C VAL A 338 6.51 -17.28 -17.59
N SER A 339 7.64 -16.58 -17.46
CA SER A 339 9.02 -16.99 -17.79
C SER A 339 9.30 -17.65 -19.14
N PHE A 340 10.21 -17.04 -19.91
CA PHE A 340 11.20 -17.81 -20.67
C PHE A 340 12.61 -17.25 -20.51
N ASN A 341 13.58 -18.16 -20.58
CA ASN A 341 15.01 -17.95 -20.34
C ASN A 341 15.75 -17.99 -21.68
N LEU A 342 16.75 -17.13 -21.90
CA LEU A 342 17.37 -16.95 -23.22
C LEU A 342 18.84 -17.43 -23.27
N LYS A 343 19.10 -18.42 -24.12
CA LYS A 343 20.45 -18.81 -24.57
C LYS A 343 20.45 -19.20 -26.06
N SER A 344 21.04 -18.37 -26.91
CA SER A 344 21.58 -18.72 -28.23
C SER A 344 23.10 -18.98 -28.07
N HIS A 345 23.66 -20.10 -28.51
CA HIS A 345 24.03 -20.42 -29.91
C HIS A 345 24.97 -19.37 -30.54
N GLY A 346 26.12 -19.73 -31.14
CA GLY A 346 26.77 -21.06 -31.22
C GLY A 346 27.93 -21.11 -32.25
N GLY A 347 28.85 -22.06 -32.09
CA GLY A 347 29.96 -22.39 -33.00
C GLY A 347 30.76 -23.58 -32.42
N VAL A 348 30.97 -24.74 -33.08
CA VAL A 348 31.67 -25.00 -34.37
C VAL A 348 33.19 -24.83 -34.16
N ASP A 349 34.06 -25.87 -34.23
CA ASP A 349 33.87 -27.21 -34.82
C ASP A 349 34.81 -28.36 -34.34
N ILE A 350 34.30 -29.60 -34.50
CA ILE A 350 34.96 -30.86 -34.97
C ILE A 350 36.30 -31.44 -34.39
N THR A 351 36.15 -32.51 -33.58
CA THR A 351 37.00 -33.76 -33.51
C THR A 351 38.49 -33.66 -33.07
N SER A 352 39.27 -34.73 -32.76
CA SER A 352 39.06 -36.21 -32.84
C SER A 352 39.91 -37.03 -31.82
N LEU A 353 39.38 -38.19 -31.41
CA LEU A 353 40.08 -39.49 -31.16
C LEU A 353 41.09 -39.71 -29.99
N ASN A 354 41.03 -40.96 -29.51
CA ASN A 354 42.02 -41.80 -28.78
C ASN A 354 42.43 -41.44 -27.32
N ALA A 355 42.89 -42.38 -26.49
CA ALA A 355 42.44 -43.76 -26.14
C ALA A 355 43.45 -44.41 -25.17
N SER A 356 42.98 -45.03 -24.07
CA SER A 356 43.73 -45.97 -23.20
C SER A 356 44.96 -45.40 -22.44
N CYS A 357 45.48 -45.99 -21.34
CA CYS A 357 45.04 -47.09 -20.47
C CYS A 357 45.62 -46.93 -19.05
N GLU A 358 45.01 -47.59 -18.04
CA GLU A 358 45.56 -48.23 -16.80
C GLU A 358 46.71 -47.55 -15.99
N VAL A 359 46.81 -47.54 -14.65
CA VAL A 359 46.74 -48.56 -13.58
C VAL A 359 46.59 -47.79 -12.23
N ALA A 360 45.92 -48.21 -11.12
CA ALA A 360 44.88 -49.20 -10.83
C ALA A 360 44.23 -48.89 -9.44
N THR A 361 44.15 -49.84 -8.49
CA THR A 361 43.40 -49.82 -7.21
C THR A 361 44.15 -50.66 -6.11
N PRO A 362 43.72 -50.86 -4.83
CA PRO A 362 42.41 -50.57 -4.21
C PRO A 362 42.35 -50.04 -2.72
N GLN A 363 41.11 -49.90 -2.27
CA GLN A 363 40.47 -49.78 -0.93
C GLN A 363 40.94 -50.81 0.15
N PRO A 364 40.58 -50.74 1.47
CA PRO A 364 39.30 -50.30 2.12
C PRO A 364 39.49 -49.25 3.26
N GLU A 365 38.72 -49.05 4.36
CA GLU A 365 37.66 -49.80 5.12
C GLU A 365 36.70 -48.82 5.89
N ASN A 366 35.79 -49.34 6.74
CA ASN A 366 34.58 -48.66 7.29
C ASN A 366 34.64 -48.09 8.74
N SER A 367 33.52 -47.45 9.14
CA SER A 367 33.12 -46.92 10.48
C SER A 367 32.72 -48.05 11.50
N PRO A 368 32.09 -47.85 12.71
CA PRO A 368 31.47 -46.65 13.33
C PRO A 368 31.55 -46.47 14.89
N ALA A 369 30.84 -45.42 15.36
CA ALA A 369 30.43 -44.92 16.69
C ALA A 369 30.33 -45.85 17.95
N ARG A 370 30.41 -45.22 19.15
CA ARG A 370 29.76 -45.66 20.42
C ARG A 370 29.65 -44.59 21.54
N ASN A 371 28.50 -44.60 22.25
CA ASN A 371 28.16 -44.23 23.65
C ASN A 371 28.61 -42.88 24.27
N LEU A 372 27.84 -42.12 25.07
CA LEU A 372 26.75 -42.29 26.09
C LEU A 372 27.19 -42.37 27.57
N SER A 373 27.08 -41.23 28.28
CA SER A 373 26.65 -41.04 29.69
C SER A 373 26.46 -39.50 29.90
N ALA A 374 25.39 -38.89 30.41
CA ALA A 374 24.32 -39.21 31.38
C ALA A 374 24.65 -38.81 32.84
N ALA A 375 23.72 -38.04 33.46
CA ALA A 375 23.59 -37.68 34.89
C ALA A 375 24.67 -36.71 35.50
N ASP A 376 24.37 -35.82 36.48
CA ASP A 376 23.07 -35.34 37.00
C ASP A 376 23.19 -34.07 37.92
N LEU A 377 22.05 -33.55 38.40
CA LEU A 377 21.78 -32.86 39.69
C LEU A 377 22.26 -31.41 40.02
N THR A 378 21.27 -30.49 39.97
CA THR A 378 20.84 -29.50 41.02
C THR A 378 21.71 -28.38 41.61
N ASN A 379 21.06 -27.19 41.68
CA ASN A 379 21.02 -26.18 42.75
C ASN A 379 22.32 -25.64 43.39
N VAL A 380 22.54 -24.32 43.25
CA VAL A 380 22.19 -23.29 44.27
C VAL A 380 21.61 -22.07 43.55
#